data_AF-A0A815F5B7-F1
#
_entry.id   AF-A0A815F5B7-F1
#
_cell.length_a   1.000
_cell.length_b   1.000
_cell.length_c   1.000
_cell.angle_alpha   90.00
_cell.angle_beta   90.00
_cell.angle_gamma   90.00
#
_symmetry.space_group_name_H-M   'P 1'
#
loop_
_entity.id
_entity.type
_entity.pdbx_description
1 polymer ?
#
loop_
_entity_poly.entity_id
_entity_poly.type
_entity_poly.pdbx_seq_one_letter_code
_entity_poly.pdbx_strand_id
1 'polypeptide(L)'
;MASSKCPIDNCKRNSDTFCDHCQGHICTKHYIEHIKAENVKLTFVSDELDSIANSFNEFSMTDFAFEQIEQWREKSHRRIDEIFIEKTQQIKAHIDQKIINQIQELRQLSLQVKELMDEGDASFKQIEQIKRSIDEHRQQCEQLKSFDFFQVNVNAINLEITFLDQKLFIGNGTLLSRDHQIKLNEFYGKQGQTWTLIYKATRDGFSTVDFHRCCANQSPTITIIQSQDNGYLFGGYTSMSWAPLKNYINDPNHPFLFTLTNPHGIPPTKYFNKMSTYAIYTHKSYGPTFGAGHDIYICNNSNINKNSSINFPHSYFDTTNQGSNTFTGNKAFRTRDIEVYQLVQM
;
A
#
# COMPACT_ATOMS: atom_id res chain seq x y z
N MET A 1 72.44 -9.77 -3.63
CA MET A 1 71.56 -9.16 -2.61
C MET A 1 71.77 -9.92 -1.32
N ALA A 2 72.12 -9.23 -0.23
CA ALA A 2 72.36 -9.89 1.05
C ALA A 2 71.06 -10.55 1.51
N SER A 3 71.08 -11.85 1.70
CA SER A 3 69.97 -12.60 2.23
C SER A 3 69.75 -12.18 3.69
N SER A 4 68.74 -11.36 3.96
CA SER A 4 68.36 -10.97 5.32
C SER A 4 67.87 -12.20 6.10
N LYS A 5 68.25 -12.29 7.38
CA LYS A 5 67.74 -13.35 8.25
C LYS A 5 66.29 -13.07 8.63
N CYS A 6 65.51 -14.13 8.81
CA CYS A 6 64.15 -13.99 9.33
C CYS A 6 64.18 -13.30 10.70
N PRO A 7 63.36 -12.26 10.92
CA PRO A 7 63.39 -11.44 12.14
C PRO A 7 62.74 -12.11 13.35
N ILE A 8 62.17 -13.31 13.21
CA ILE A 8 61.57 -14.07 14.32
C ILE A 8 62.68 -14.70 15.16
N ASP A 9 62.62 -14.51 16.48
CA ASP A 9 63.62 -15.01 17.43
C ASP A 9 63.87 -16.51 17.27
N ASN A 10 65.15 -16.90 17.38
CA ASN A 10 65.64 -18.27 17.19
C ASN A 10 65.44 -18.87 15.78
N CYS A 11 65.00 -18.07 14.79
CA CYS A 11 64.92 -18.52 13.40
C CYS A 11 66.29 -18.46 12.71
N LYS A 12 66.77 -19.61 12.22
CA LYS A 12 68.01 -19.68 11.43
C LYS A 12 67.81 -19.48 9.92
N ARG A 13 66.56 -19.37 9.46
CA ARG A 13 66.19 -19.27 8.04
C ARG A 13 66.33 -17.84 7.51
N ASN A 14 66.50 -17.73 6.21
CA ASN A 14 66.48 -16.45 5.51
C ASN A 14 65.05 -15.97 5.32
N SER A 15 64.85 -14.66 5.30
CA SER A 15 63.58 -14.08 4.91
C SER A 15 63.42 -14.18 3.40
N ASP A 16 62.32 -14.76 2.94
CA ASP A 16 62.04 -15.02 1.52
C ASP A 16 60.60 -14.66 1.13
N THR A 17 59.75 -14.32 2.11
CA THR A 17 58.32 -14.04 1.91
C THR A 17 57.97 -12.70 2.54
N PHE A 18 57.26 -11.85 1.80
CA PHE A 18 56.71 -10.61 2.33
C PHE A 18 55.30 -10.84 2.89
N CYS A 19 55.02 -10.30 4.07
CA CYS A 19 53.70 -10.35 4.68
C CYS A 19 53.06 -8.96 4.65
N ASP A 20 52.00 -8.78 3.85
CA ASP A 20 51.26 -7.52 3.77
C ASP A 20 50.58 -7.15 5.10
N HIS A 21 50.18 -8.13 5.92
CA HIS A 21 49.57 -7.87 7.22
C HIS A 21 50.55 -7.25 8.22
N CYS A 22 51.80 -7.76 8.26
CA CYS A 22 52.83 -7.30 9.20
C CYS A 22 53.81 -6.31 8.56
N GLN A 23 53.64 -5.99 7.27
CA GLN A 23 54.50 -5.10 6.49
C GLN A 23 55.99 -5.44 6.62
N GLY A 24 56.33 -6.74 6.54
CA GLY A 24 57.68 -7.23 6.81
C GLY A 24 58.05 -8.52 6.10
N HIS A 25 59.36 -8.74 5.89
CA HIS A 25 59.90 -9.95 5.30
C HIS A 25 60.21 -11.01 6.37
N ILE A 26 59.58 -12.17 6.25
CA ILE A 26 59.78 -13.34 7.12
C ILE A 26 60.07 -14.59 6.27
N CYS A 27 60.51 -15.68 6.90
CA CYS A 27 60.68 -16.94 6.16
C CYS A 27 59.30 -17.57 5.91
N THR A 28 59.21 -18.34 4.82
CA THR A 28 57.98 -19.00 4.37
C THR A 28 57.29 -19.80 5.50
N LYS A 29 58.06 -20.45 6.39
CA LYS A 29 57.48 -21.19 7.52
C LYS A 29 56.74 -20.30 8.52
N HIS A 30 57.37 -19.20 8.96
CA HIS A 30 56.72 -18.29 9.89
C HIS A 30 55.59 -17.50 9.23
N TYR A 31 55.65 -17.26 7.92
CA TYR A 31 54.53 -16.72 7.16
C TYR A 31 53.32 -17.64 7.19
N ILE A 32 53.53 -18.95 6.97
CA ILE A 32 52.46 -19.95 7.04
C ILE A 32 51.90 -20.06 8.46
N GLU A 33 52.74 -20.04 9.50
CA GLU A 33 52.30 -20.07 10.90
C GLU A 33 51.50 -18.81 11.27
N HIS A 34 51.95 -17.63 10.82
CA HIS A 34 51.25 -16.35 10.99
C HIS A 34 49.88 -16.36 10.31
N ILE A 35 49.80 -16.78 9.04
CA ILE A 35 48.51 -16.92 8.33
C ILE A 35 47.59 -17.91 9.02
N LYS A 36 48.12 -19.04 9.51
CA LYS A 36 47.30 -20.01 10.25
C LYS A 36 46.71 -19.39 11.52
N ALA A 37 47.50 -18.59 12.26
CA ALA A 37 47.02 -17.90 13.45
C ALA A 37 45.98 -16.82 13.12
N GLU A 38 46.18 -16.05 12.05
CA GLU A 38 45.22 -15.04 11.59
C GLU A 38 43.92 -15.66 11.05
N ASN A 39 44.02 -16.80 10.34
CA ASN A 39 42.87 -17.53 9.82
C ASN A 39 42.00 -18.15 10.92
N VAL A 40 42.47 -18.21 12.17
CA VAL A 40 41.58 -18.52 13.31
C VAL A 40 40.45 -17.49 13.38
N LYS A 41 40.64 -16.25 12.92
CA LYS A 41 39.55 -15.25 12.88
C LYS A 41 38.39 -15.63 11.96
N LEU A 42 38.62 -16.52 10.99
CA LEU A 42 37.55 -17.05 10.12
C LEU A 42 36.58 -17.95 10.88
N THR A 43 36.96 -18.51 12.04
CA THR A 43 36.02 -19.29 12.86
C THR A 43 34.93 -18.40 13.42
N PHE A 44 35.25 -17.20 13.90
CA PHE A 44 34.24 -16.24 14.38
C PHE A 44 33.28 -15.80 13.26
N VAL A 45 33.81 -15.60 12.05
CA VAL A 45 32.97 -15.29 10.88
C VAL A 45 32.07 -16.48 10.53
N SER A 46 32.57 -17.71 10.62
CA SER A 46 31.76 -18.91 10.44
C SER A 46 30.66 -19.01 11.50
N ASP A 47 31.00 -18.77 12.77
CA ASP A 47 30.05 -18.81 13.88
C ASP A 47 28.97 -17.73 13.74
N GLU A 48 29.33 -16.53 13.26
CA GLU A 48 28.36 -15.48 12.92
C GLU A 48 27.45 -15.89 11.75
N LEU A 49 28.00 -16.50 10.70
CA LEU A 49 27.22 -17.01 9.57
C LEU A 49 26.24 -18.12 10.01
N ASP A 50 26.69 -19.03 10.88
CA ASP A 50 25.86 -20.10 11.43
C ASP A 50 24.78 -19.54 12.37
N SER A 51 25.09 -18.52 13.18
CA SER A 51 24.10 -17.81 14.00
C SER A 51 23.04 -17.12 13.15
N ILE A 52 23.44 -16.48 12.04
CA ILE A 52 22.52 -15.86 11.08
C ILE A 52 21.65 -16.93 10.40
N ALA A 53 22.25 -18.04 9.96
CA ALA A 53 21.54 -19.16 9.34
C ALA A 53 20.52 -19.80 10.30
N ASN A 54 20.89 -19.97 11.57
CA ASN A 54 19.98 -20.48 12.60
C ASN A 54 18.86 -19.49 12.91
N SER A 55 19.15 -18.18 12.90
CA SER A 55 18.12 -17.14 13.04
C SER A 55 17.10 -17.21 11.90
N PHE A 56 17.50 -17.58 10.68
CA PHE A 56 16.55 -17.83 9.58
C PHE A 56 15.71 -19.11 9.78
N ASN A 57 16.23 -20.12 10.48
CA ASN A 57 15.51 -21.35 10.78
C ASN A 57 14.49 -21.20 11.94
N GLU A 58 14.75 -20.30 12.89
CA GLU A 58 13.82 -19.98 13.99
C GLU A 58 12.73 -18.98 13.57
N PHE A 59 12.90 -18.26 12.46
CA PHE A 59 11.97 -17.25 11.98
C PHE A 59 10.79 -17.88 11.21
N SER A 60 9.82 -18.42 11.93
CA SER A 60 8.54 -18.89 11.38
C SER A 60 7.66 -17.70 10.94
N MET A 61 8.00 -17.07 9.82
CA MET A 61 7.12 -16.10 9.12
C MET A 61 5.76 -16.68 8.75
N THR A 62 5.64 -18.01 8.75
CA THR A 62 4.41 -18.75 8.47
C THR A 62 3.34 -18.50 9.51
N ASP A 63 3.68 -18.33 10.79
CA ASP A 63 2.66 -18.25 11.86
C ASP A 63 1.83 -16.96 11.75
N PHE A 64 2.47 -15.82 11.47
CA PHE A 64 1.75 -14.56 11.25
C PHE A 64 0.92 -14.58 9.96
N ALA A 65 1.46 -15.12 8.87
CA ALA A 65 0.72 -15.24 7.62
C ALA A 65 -0.51 -16.16 7.78
N PHE A 66 -0.37 -17.26 8.52
CA PHE A 66 -1.47 -18.17 8.82
C PHE A 66 -2.50 -17.54 9.75
N GLU A 67 -2.10 -16.73 10.72
CA GLU A 67 -3.04 -15.97 11.56
C GLU A 67 -3.92 -15.04 10.71
N GLN A 68 -3.33 -14.33 9.75
CA GLN A 68 -4.08 -13.44 8.84
C GLN A 68 -5.06 -14.22 7.94
N ILE A 69 -4.67 -15.39 7.45
CA ILE A 69 -5.53 -16.29 6.68
C ILE A 69 -6.67 -16.82 7.55
N GLU A 70 -6.39 -17.20 8.79
CA GLU A 70 -7.41 -17.70 9.71
C GLU A 70 -8.40 -16.60 10.08
N GLN A 71 -7.93 -15.38 10.32
CA GLN A 71 -8.83 -14.22 10.51
C GLN A 71 -9.71 -13.95 9.29
N TRP A 72 -9.17 -14.07 8.07
CA TRP A 72 -9.96 -13.95 6.84
C TRP A 72 -11.01 -15.05 6.75
N ARG A 73 -10.66 -16.30 7.08
CA ARG A 73 -11.57 -17.44 7.12
C ARG A 73 -12.73 -17.19 8.09
N GLU A 74 -12.44 -16.77 9.32
CA GLU A 74 -13.47 -16.48 10.32
C GLU A 74 -14.40 -15.34 9.92
N LYS A 75 -13.86 -14.27 9.33
CA LYS A 75 -14.65 -13.14 8.82
C LYS A 75 -15.54 -13.55 7.65
N SER A 76 -15.00 -14.35 6.74
CA SER A 76 -15.75 -14.86 5.59
C SER A 76 -16.90 -15.77 6.01
N HIS A 77 -16.67 -16.69 6.96
CA HIS A 77 -17.73 -17.54 7.51
C HIS A 77 -18.85 -16.71 8.17
N ARG A 78 -18.49 -15.76 9.03
CA ARG A 78 -19.49 -14.84 9.64
C ARG A 78 -20.31 -14.11 8.58
N ARG A 79 -19.65 -13.62 7.53
CA ARG A 79 -20.35 -12.91 6.45
C ARG A 79 -21.29 -13.82 5.67
N ILE A 80 -20.92 -15.08 5.43
CA ILE A 80 -21.78 -16.08 4.81
C ILE A 80 -23.03 -16.30 5.66
N ASP A 81 -22.87 -16.46 6.98
CA ASP A 81 -24.00 -16.66 7.90
C ASP A 81 -24.94 -15.45 7.92
N GLU A 82 -24.40 -14.24 7.95
CA GLU A 82 -25.19 -13.00 7.86
C GLU A 82 -26.01 -12.94 6.57
N ILE A 83 -25.38 -13.22 5.42
CA ILE A 83 -26.06 -13.21 4.12
C ILE A 83 -27.15 -14.29 4.09
N PHE A 84 -26.87 -15.48 4.62
CA PHE A 84 -27.86 -16.56 4.69
C PHE A 84 -29.10 -16.14 5.49
N ILE A 85 -28.89 -15.53 6.67
CA ILE A 85 -29.99 -15.04 7.51
C ILE A 85 -30.77 -13.93 6.79
N GLU A 86 -30.07 -12.94 6.24
CA GLU A 86 -30.68 -11.80 5.53
C GLU A 86 -31.53 -12.28 4.35
N LYS A 87 -30.99 -13.16 3.50
CA LYS A 87 -31.70 -13.66 2.31
C LYS A 87 -32.87 -14.57 2.67
N THR A 88 -32.72 -15.39 3.72
CA THR A 88 -33.84 -16.21 4.22
C THR A 88 -34.99 -15.32 4.70
N GLN A 89 -34.69 -14.26 5.44
CA GLN A 89 -35.71 -13.29 5.90
C GLN A 89 -36.36 -12.56 4.74
N GLN A 90 -35.59 -12.13 3.73
CA GLN A 90 -36.12 -11.47 2.54
C GLN A 90 -37.07 -12.39 1.74
N ILE A 91 -36.68 -13.64 1.52
CA ILE A 91 -37.53 -14.63 0.83
C ILE A 91 -38.83 -14.83 1.61
N LYS A 92 -38.72 -15.04 2.94
CA LYS A 92 -39.89 -15.24 3.79
C LYS A 92 -40.84 -14.04 3.74
N ALA A 93 -40.32 -12.81 3.90
CA ALA A 93 -41.13 -11.61 3.85
C ALA A 93 -41.83 -11.42 2.50
N HIS A 94 -41.16 -11.75 1.39
CA HIS A 94 -41.77 -11.67 0.06
C HIS A 94 -42.91 -12.68 -0.11
N ILE A 95 -42.73 -13.92 0.35
CA ILE A 95 -43.77 -14.96 0.31
C ILE A 95 -44.94 -14.58 1.22
N ASP A 96 -44.67 -14.17 2.45
CA ASP A 96 -45.69 -13.77 3.42
C ASP A 96 -46.53 -12.61 2.86
N GLN A 97 -45.90 -11.61 2.23
CA GLN A 97 -46.63 -10.50 1.60
C GLN A 97 -47.53 -10.96 0.45
N LYS A 98 -47.06 -11.87 -0.41
CA LYS A 98 -47.89 -12.42 -1.50
C LYS A 98 -49.09 -13.20 -0.94
N ILE A 99 -48.89 -13.99 0.11
CA ILE A 99 -49.97 -14.72 0.79
C ILE A 99 -50.99 -13.75 1.39
N ILE A 100 -50.52 -12.70 2.07
CA ILE A 100 -51.40 -11.68 2.66
C ILE A 100 -52.26 -11.00 1.58
N ASN A 101 -51.65 -10.60 0.47
CA ASN A 101 -52.37 -9.95 -0.64
C ASN A 101 -53.46 -10.88 -1.22
N GLN A 102 -53.12 -12.15 -1.48
CA GLN A 102 -54.09 -13.13 -1.97
C GLN A 102 -55.26 -13.36 -1.00
N ILE A 103 -54.97 -13.45 0.30
CA ILE A 103 -56.03 -13.59 1.32
C ILE A 103 -56.95 -12.36 1.33
N GLN A 104 -56.40 -11.15 1.16
CA GLN A 104 -57.19 -9.92 1.12
C GLN A 104 -58.09 -9.87 -0.11
N GLU A 105 -57.57 -10.20 -1.30
CA GLU A 105 -58.35 -10.22 -2.55
C GLU A 105 -59.47 -11.27 -2.49
N LEU A 106 -59.18 -12.47 -1.98
CA LEU A 106 -60.20 -13.51 -1.76
C LEU A 106 -61.29 -13.09 -0.76
N ARG A 107 -60.92 -12.35 0.30
CA ARG A 107 -61.92 -11.79 1.23
C ARG A 107 -62.83 -10.76 0.54
N GLN A 108 -62.29 -9.91 -0.34
CA GLN A 108 -63.09 -8.96 -1.10
C GLN A 108 -64.04 -9.67 -2.06
N LEU A 109 -63.56 -10.68 -2.79
CA LEU A 109 -64.40 -11.53 -3.64
C LEU A 109 -65.53 -12.20 -2.84
N SER A 110 -65.22 -12.70 -1.64
CA SER A 110 -66.24 -13.29 -0.76
C SER A 110 -67.31 -12.30 -0.30
N LEU A 111 -66.95 -11.03 -0.08
CA LEU A 111 -67.92 -9.98 0.26
C LEU A 111 -68.82 -9.66 -0.94
N GLN A 112 -68.24 -9.50 -2.13
CA GLN A 112 -68.99 -9.26 -3.37
C GLN A 112 -69.99 -10.40 -3.66
N VAL A 113 -69.57 -11.66 -3.49
CA VAL A 113 -70.48 -12.81 -3.64
C VAL A 113 -71.65 -12.72 -2.66
N LYS A 114 -71.38 -12.33 -1.41
CA LYS A 114 -72.41 -12.21 -0.39
C LYS A 114 -73.41 -11.09 -0.70
N GLU A 115 -72.93 -9.92 -1.11
CA GLU A 115 -73.78 -8.80 -1.53
C GLU A 115 -74.71 -9.19 -2.68
N LEU A 116 -74.18 -9.84 -3.72
CA LEU A 116 -74.97 -10.32 -4.86
C LEU A 116 -76.01 -11.38 -4.46
N MET A 117 -75.70 -12.22 -3.47
CA MET A 117 -76.65 -13.19 -2.93
C MET A 117 -77.77 -12.51 -2.12
N ASP A 118 -77.45 -11.47 -1.35
CA ASP A 118 -78.40 -10.72 -0.54
C ASP A 118 -79.35 -9.87 -1.43
N GLU A 119 -78.85 -9.33 -2.56
CA GLU A 119 -79.64 -8.60 -3.57
C GLU A 119 -80.57 -9.52 -4.40
N GLY A 120 -80.13 -10.74 -4.69
CA GLY A 120 -80.95 -11.79 -5.31
C GLY A 120 -81.16 -11.67 -6.82
N ASP A 121 -80.50 -10.75 -7.51
CA ASP A 121 -80.66 -10.46 -8.95
C ASP A 121 -79.34 -10.48 -9.75
N ALA A 122 -78.32 -11.16 -9.23
CA ALA A 122 -76.99 -11.26 -9.85
C ALA A 122 -77.03 -11.65 -11.35
N SER A 123 -76.39 -10.84 -12.20
CA SER A 123 -76.33 -11.11 -13.63
C SER A 123 -75.36 -12.26 -13.98
N PHE A 124 -75.66 -12.97 -15.07
CA PHE A 124 -74.77 -14.01 -15.60
C PHE A 124 -73.33 -13.52 -15.82
N LYS A 125 -73.16 -12.26 -16.25
CA LYS A 125 -71.85 -11.65 -16.47
C LYS A 125 -71.06 -11.46 -15.18
N GLN A 126 -71.72 -11.07 -14.08
CA GLN A 126 -71.08 -10.94 -12.76
C GLN A 126 -70.63 -12.30 -12.22
N ILE A 127 -71.48 -13.33 -12.37
CA ILE A 127 -71.15 -14.70 -11.94
C ILE A 127 -69.94 -15.25 -12.69
N GLU A 128 -69.89 -15.10 -14.02
CA GLU A 128 -68.75 -15.54 -14.84
C GLU A 128 -67.46 -14.77 -14.50
N GLN A 129 -67.56 -13.48 -14.20
CA GLN A 129 -66.40 -12.70 -13.79
C GLN A 129 -65.83 -13.18 -12.45
N ILE A 130 -66.68 -13.48 -11.47
CA ILE A 130 -66.25 -14.01 -10.16
C ILE A 130 -65.59 -15.39 -10.31
N LYS A 131 -66.17 -16.29 -11.10
CA LYS A 131 -65.57 -17.62 -11.37
C LYS A 131 -64.17 -17.50 -11.95
N ARG A 132 -64.01 -16.65 -12.97
CA ARG A 132 -62.70 -16.41 -13.58
C ARG A 132 -61.68 -15.88 -12.57
N SER A 133 -62.06 -14.93 -11.72
CA SER A 133 -61.18 -14.43 -10.68
C SER A 133 -60.77 -15.53 -9.68
N ILE A 134 -61.69 -16.43 -9.31
CA ILE A 134 -61.39 -17.58 -8.44
C ILE A 134 -60.37 -18.51 -9.09
N ASP A 135 -60.53 -18.81 -10.38
CA ASP A 135 -59.61 -19.67 -11.13
C ASP A 135 -58.22 -19.03 -11.27
N GLU A 136 -58.15 -17.72 -11.50
CA GLU A 136 -56.90 -16.95 -11.52
C GLU A 136 -56.15 -17.03 -10.18
N HIS A 137 -56.85 -16.86 -9.05
CA HIS A 137 -56.23 -16.95 -7.72
C HIS A 137 -55.77 -18.38 -7.40
N ARG A 138 -56.54 -19.41 -7.84
CA ARG A 138 -56.10 -20.82 -7.72
C ARG A 138 -54.80 -21.07 -8.47
N GLN A 139 -54.69 -20.55 -9.70
CA GLN A 139 -53.47 -20.71 -10.49
C GLN A 139 -52.26 -20.02 -9.85
N GLN A 140 -52.46 -18.82 -9.28
CA GLN A 140 -51.42 -18.10 -8.55
C GLN A 140 -50.98 -18.84 -7.27
N CYS A 141 -51.91 -19.49 -6.57
CA CYS A 141 -51.59 -20.32 -5.41
C CYS A 141 -50.73 -21.54 -5.80
N GLU A 142 -50.99 -22.17 -6.93
CA GLU A 142 -50.17 -23.28 -7.43
C GLU A 142 -48.76 -22.82 -7.84
N GLN A 143 -48.62 -21.65 -8.47
CA GLN A 143 -47.31 -21.05 -8.78
C GLN A 143 -46.50 -20.71 -7.53
N LEU A 144 -47.15 -20.27 -6.46
CA LEU A 144 -46.48 -20.03 -5.17
C LEU A 144 -45.95 -21.31 -4.52
N LYS A 145 -46.61 -22.46 -4.73
CA LYS A 145 -46.19 -23.77 -4.20
C LYS A 145 -45.02 -24.38 -4.96
N SER A 146 -44.86 -24.05 -6.25
CA SER A 146 -43.80 -24.64 -7.08
C SER A 146 -42.42 -24.01 -6.88
N PHE A 147 -42.35 -22.85 -6.20
CA PHE A 147 -41.11 -22.10 -5.97
C PHE A 147 -40.37 -21.64 -7.25
N ASP A 148 -41.00 -21.68 -8.43
CA ASP A 148 -40.39 -21.33 -9.72
C ASP A 148 -40.20 -19.82 -9.96
N PHE A 149 -40.36 -18.99 -8.91
CA PHE A 149 -40.41 -17.53 -9.02
C PHE A 149 -39.14 -16.82 -8.51
N PHE A 150 -38.10 -17.56 -8.12
CA PHE A 150 -36.80 -16.97 -7.78
C PHE A 150 -35.63 -17.80 -8.34
N GLN A 151 -34.54 -17.10 -8.66
CA GLN A 151 -33.29 -17.69 -9.11
C GLN A 151 -32.20 -17.37 -8.08
N VAL A 152 -31.46 -18.39 -7.65
CA VAL A 152 -30.31 -18.23 -6.75
C VAL A 152 -29.03 -18.24 -7.58
N ASN A 153 -28.30 -17.13 -7.54
CA ASN A 153 -26.98 -17.02 -8.16
C ASN A 153 -25.92 -16.92 -7.04
N VAL A 154 -25.00 -17.87 -7.01
CA VAL A 154 -23.91 -17.90 -6.03
C VAL A 154 -22.66 -17.33 -6.69
N ASN A 155 -22.09 -16.27 -6.11
CA ASN A 155 -20.82 -15.71 -6.55
C ASN A 155 -19.66 -16.41 -5.82
N ALA A 156 -18.52 -16.54 -6.49
CA ALA A 156 -17.32 -17.10 -5.88
C ALA A 156 -16.77 -16.20 -4.76
N ILE A 157 -16.27 -16.83 -3.69
CA ILE A 157 -15.49 -16.18 -2.63
C ILE A 157 -14.02 -16.47 -2.93
N ASN A 158 -13.27 -15.46 -3.39
CA ASN A 158 -11.88 -15.62 -3.80
C ASN A 158 -10.92 -15.01 -2.76
N LEU A 159 -9.85 -15.75 -2.46
CA LEU A 159 -8.68 -15.27 -1.73
C LEU A 159 -7.49 -15.30 -2.69
N GLU A 160 -6.90 -14.14 -2.94
CA GLU A 160 -5.68 -14.02 -3.74
C GLU A 160 -4.48 -13.89 -2.81
N ILE A 161 -3.52 -14.81 -2.94
CA ILE A 161 -2.25 -14.78 -2.22
C ILE A 161 -1.17 -14.39 -3.23
N THR A 162 -0.65 -13.17 -3.09
CA THR A 162 0.45 -12.68 -3.92
C THR A 162 1.77 -12.87 -3.16
N PHE A 163 2.61 -13.78 -3.64
CA PHE A 163 3.97 -13.94 -3.14
C PHE A 163 4.82 -12.80 -3.67
N LEU A 164 5.04 -11.84 -2.79
CA LEU A 164 5.68 -10.58 -3.05
C LEU A 164 7.22 -10.71 -2.95
N ASP A 165 7.81 -11.66 -3.67
CA ASP A 165 9.27 -11.88 -3.69
C ASP A 165 10.02 -10.77 -4.46
N GLN A 166 9.27 -9.91 -5.16
CA GLN A 166 9.82 -8.73 -5.81
C GLN A 166 10.01 -7.59 -4.80
N LYS A 167 11.24 -7.10 -4.71
CA LYS A 167 11.55 -5.80 -4.11
C LYS A 167 10.83 -4.72 -4.91
N LEU A 168 9.77 -4.13 -4.36
CA LEU A 168 8.97 -3.09 -5.02
C LEU A 168 9.73 -1.76 -5.08
N PHE A 169 10.58 -1.51 -4.09
CA PHE A 169 11.48 -0.36 -4.05
C PHE A 169 12.91 -0.87 -3.86
N ILE A 170 13.76 -0.68 -4.87
CA ILE A 170 15.15 -1.15 -4.94
C ILE A 170 16.13 0.01 -4.80
N GLY A 171 17.41 -0.31 -4.55
CA GLY A 171 18.49 0.69 -4.48
C GLY A 171 18.89 1.12 -3.07
N ASN A 172 18.64 0.27 -2.05
CA ASN A 172 19.07 0.47 -0.66
C ASN A 172 18.49 1.70 0.04
N GLY A 173 17.23 2.02 -0.24
CA GLY A 173 16.47 2.98 0.55
C GLY A 173 16.16 2.46 1.95
N THR A 174 16.00 3.38 2.90
CA THR A 174 15.84 3.07 4.33
C THR A 174 14.56 3.66 4.94
N LEU A 175 13.80 4.47 4.20
CA LEU A 175 12.60 5.13 4.75
C LEU A 175 11.32 4.29 4.68
N LEU A 176 11.27 3.30 3.78
CA LEU A 176 10.04 2.57 3.47
C LEU A 176 10.06 1.15 4.05
N SER A 177 9.11 0.84 4.94
CA SER A 177 8.76 -0.54 5.29
C SER A 177 8.09 -1.23 4.11
N ARG A 178 7.89 -2.55 4.19
CA ARG A 178 7.19 -3.30 3.14
C ARG A 178 5.76 -2.79 2.94
N ASP A 179 5.04 -2.50 4.01
CA ASP A 179 3.67 -2.01 3.95
C ASP A 179 3.59 -0.63 3.29
N HIS A 180 4.56 0.25 3.55
CA HIS A 180 4.66 1.53 2.84
C HIS A 180 4.84 1.33 1.34
N GLN A 181 5.70 0.40 0.92
CA GLN A 181 5.93 0.10 -0.50
C GLN A 181 4.67 -0.41 -1.19
N ILE A 182 3.95 -1.35 -0.56
CA ILE A 182 2.68 -1.87 -1.07
C ILE A 182 1.66 -0.74 -1.20
N LYS A 183 1.54 0.11 -0.17
CA LYS A 183 0.59 1.21 -0.15
C LYS A 183 0.88 2.29 -1.20
N LEU A 184 2.17 2.58 -1.46
CA LEU A 184 2.56 3.50 -2.53
C LEU A 184 2.21 2.95 -3.93
N ASN A 185 2.36 1.65 -4.15
CA ASN A 185 1.91 1.00 -5.39
C ASN A 185 0.39 0.98 -5.54
N GLU A 186 -0.34 0.78 -4.44
CA GLU A 186 -1.79 0.95 -4.40
C GLU A 186 -2.18 2.40 -4.77
N PHE A 187 -1.51 3.41 -4.20
CA PHE A 187 -1.74 4.81 -4.55
C PHE A 187 -1.39 5.14 -5.99
N TYR A 188 -0.33 4.55 -6.54
CA TYR A 188 0.00 4.68 -7.96
C TYR A 188 -1.06 4.03 -8.86
N GLY A 189 -1.81 3.04 -8.35
CA GLY A 189 -2.86 2.33 -9.08
C GLY A 189 -2.38 1.05 -9.78
N LYS A 190 -1.14 0.60 -9.52
CA LYS A 190 -0.59 -0.66 -10.03
C LYS A 190 0.26 -1.33 -8.94
N GLN A 191 -0.21 -2.48 -8.43
CA GLN A 191 0.32 -3.12 -7.23
C GLN A 191 1.75 -3.72 -7.37
N GLY A 192 2.14 -4.12 -8.59
CA GLY A 192 3.41 -4.82 -8.86
C GLY A 192 4.50 -3.96 -9.51
N GLN A 193 4.49 -2.64 -9.30
CA GLN A 193 5.52 -1.78 -9.90
C GLN A 193 6.82 -1.82 -9.09
N THR A 194 7.92 -1.76 -9.82
CA THR A 194 9.26 -1.63 -9.24
C THR A 194 9.76 -0.20 -9.40
N TRP A 195 10.28 0.36 -8.32
CA TRP A 195 10.83 1.70 -8.26
C TRP A 195 12.30 1.63 -7.84
N THR A 196 13.18 2.35 -8.52
CA THR A 196 14.61 2.39 -8.21
C THR A 196 15.01 3.69 -7.53
N LEU A 197 15.76 3.61 -6.44
CA LEU A 197 16.25 4.77 -5.71
C LEU A 197 17.26 5.54 -6.57
N ILE A 198 16.91 6.76 -6.95
CA ILE A 198 17.77 7.64 -7.76
C ILE A 198 18.43 8.74 -6.93
N TYR A 199 17.86 9.08 -5.77
CA TYR A 199 18.38 10.10 -4.88
C TYR A 199 18.09 9.75 -3.43
N LYS A 200 19.09 9.90 -2.56
CA LYS A 200 18.98 9.80 -1.10
C LYS A 200 19.79 10.93 -0.48
N ALA A 201 19.15 11.88 0.18
CA ALA A 201 19.82 13.09 0.67
C ALA A 201 20.97 12.79 1.64
N THR A 202 20.83 11.77 2.49
CA THR A 202 21.92 11.31 3.38
C THR A 202 23.12 10.69 2.66
N ARG A 203 22.94 10.23 1.40
CA ARG A 203 24.02 9.68 0.56
C ARG A 203 24.58 10.73 -0.40
N ASP A 204 23.69 11.47 -1.05
CA ASP A 204 24.02 12.31 -2.22
C ASP A 204 24.17 13.80 -1.85
N GLY A 205 23.78 14.21 -0.64
CA GLY A 205 23.80 15.58 -0.16
C GLY A 205 22.40 16.21 -0.09
N PHE A 206 22.22 17.19 0.81
CA PHE A 206 20.94 17.89 1.04
C PHE A 206 20.80 19.20 0.24
N SER A 207 21.75 19.51 -0.65
CA SER A 207 21.65 20.73 -1.45
C SER A 207 20.67 20.57 -2.61
N THR A 208 20.07 21.66 -3.09
CA THR A 208 19.20 21.60 -4.27
C THR A 208 19.97 21.23 -5.53
N VAL A 209 21.28 21.50 -5.56
CA VAL A 209 22.17 21.06 -6.64
C VAL A 209 22.28 19.53 -6.66
N ASP A 210 22.42 18.89 -5.50
CA ASP A 210 22.49 17.43 -5.40
C ASP A 210 21.16 16.79 -5.84
N PHE A 211 20.03 17.33 -5.35
CA PHE A 211 18.70 16.89 -5.76
C PHE A 211 18.53 16.96 -7.28
N HIS A 212 18.79 18.12 -7.90
CA HIS A 212 18.63 18.27 -9.36
C HIS A 212 19.64 17.44 -10.15
N ARG A 213 20.88 17.25 -9.65
CA ARG A 213 21.85 16.37 -10.30
C ARG A 213 21.32 14.94 -10.42
N CYS A 214 20.65 14.44 -9.39
CA CYS A 214 20.13 13.08 -9.36
C CYS A 214 18.75 12.93 -10.01
N CYS A 215 17.88 13.95 -9.90
CA CYS A 215 16.46 13.83 -10.27
C CYS A 215 16.09 14.56 -11.57
N ALA A 216 16.96 15.42 -12.12
CA ALA A 216 16.69 16.05 -13.41
C ALA A 216 16.56 14.98 -14.51
N ASN A 217 15.55 15.15 -15.36
CA ASN A 217 15.21 14.22 -16.45
C ASN A 217 14.77 12.82 -16.00
N GLN A 218 14.52 12.62 -14.70
CA GLN A 218 13.93 11.39 -14.19
C GLN A 218 12.42 11.55 -14.04
N SER A 219 11.66 10.67 -14.67
CA SER A 219 10.21 10.56 -14.51
C SER A 219 9.70 9.18 -14.95
N PRO A 220 8.53 8.74 -14.44
CA PRO A 220 7.81 9.32 -13.30
C PRO A 220 8.52 9.02 -11.98
N THR A 221 8.27 9.83 -10.94
CA THR A 221 8.96 9.70 -9.63
C THR A 221 8.01 9.74 -8.43
N ILE A 222 8.39 9.03 -7.37
CA ILE A 222 7.84 9.15 -6.02
C ILE A 222 8.92 9.73 -5.11
N THR A 223 8.60 10.85 -4.45
CA THR A 223 9.47 11.48 -3.44
C THR A 223 8.95 11.12 -2.05
N ILE A 224 9.81 10.58 -1.20
CA ILE A 224 9.59 10.29 0.22
C ILE A 224 10.40 11.28 1.05
N ILE A 225 9.75 11.92 2.02
CA ILE A 225 10.35 12.89 2.93
C ILE A 225 10.14 12.39 4.35
N GLN A 226 11.21 12.35 5.15
CA GLN A 226 11.13 12.12 6.58
C GLN A 226 11.37 13.43 7.34
N SER A 227 10.41 13.85 8.15
CA SER A 227 10.61 14.99 9.05
C SER A 227 11.65 14.67 10.14
N GLN A 228 12.52 15.63 10.47
CA GLN A 228 13.56 15.44 11.48
C GLN A 228 12.98 15.43 12.89
N ASP A 229 12.11 16.40 13.17
CA ASP A 229 11.59 16.67 14.52
C ASP A 229 10.81 15.47 15.07
N ASN A 230 9.99 14.81 14.24
CA ASN A 230 9.08 13.74 14.67
C ASN A 230 9.17 12.42 13.87
N GLY A 231 9.93 12.36 12.79
CA GLY A 231 10.10 11.14 11.99
C GLY A 231 8.93 10.80 11.05
N TYR A 232 7.93 11.66 10.91
CA TYR A 232 6.79 11.43 10.00
C TYR A 232 7.22 11.33 8.54
N LEU A 233 6.58 10.41 7.81
CA LEU A 233 6.83 10.06 6.43
C LEU A 233 5.69 10.52 5.54
N PHE A 234 6.03 11.29 4.51
CA PHE A 234 5.06 11.87 3.57
C PHE A 234 5.76 12.21 2.26
N GLY A 235 5.02 12.66 1.27
CA GLY A 235 5.62 13.13 0.03
C GLY A 235 4.64 13.26 -1.12
N GLY A 236 5.14 13.07 -2.33
CA GLY A 236 4.34 13.24 -3.53
C GLY A 236 4.86 12.44 -4.71
N TYR A 237 3.93 12.16 -5.63
CA TYR A 237 4.17 11.56 -6.93
C TYR A 237 4.00 12.61 -8.02
N THR A 238 4.86 12.55 -9.03
CA THR A 238 4.68 13.28 -10.28
C THR A 238 5.12 12.43 -11.46
N SER A 239 4.40 12.57 -12.58
CA SER A 239 4.80 12.00 -13.87
C SER A 239 5.82 12.84 -14.63
N MET A 240 6.15 14.02 -14.11
CA MET A 240 6.99 15.01 -14.77
C MET A 240 8.43 14.98 -14.23
N SER A 241 9.35 15.45 -15.07
CA SER A 241 10.78 15.58 -14.75
C SER A 241 11.04 16.75 -13.81
N TRP A 242 12.02 16.58 -12.90
CA TRP A 242 12.55 17.65 -12.04
C TRP A 242 13.61 18.52 -12.72
N ALA A 243 13.69 18.52 -14.06
CA ALA A 243 14.61 19.38 -14.79
C ALA A 243 14.34 20.87 -14.49
N PRO A 244 15.36 21.67 -14.19
CA PRO A 244 15.17 23.03 -13.71
C PRO A 244 14.72 23.96 -14.85
N LEU A 245 13.46 24.40 -14.81
CA LEU A 245 12.86 25.29 -15.83
C LEU A 245 12.43 26.66 -15.28
N LYS A 246 12.63 26.92 -13.98
CA LYS A 246 12.20 28.14 -13.27
C LYS A 246 10.70 28.44 -13.41
N ASN A 247 9.87 27.40 -13.54
CA ASN A 247 8.43 27.56 -13.68
C ASN A 247 7.68 26.42 -12.98
N TYR A 248 6.37 26.60 -12.83
CA TYR A 248 5.46 25.52 -12.54
C TYR A 248 5.30 24.60 -13.76
N ILE A 249 5.16 23.31 -13.49
CA ILE A 249 4.98 22.29 -14.52
C ILE A 249 3.56 21.72 -14.42
N ASN A 250 2.91 21.63 -15.58
CA ASN A 250 1.67 20.92 -15.73
C ASN A 250 1.92 19.40 -15.71
N ASP A 251 1.22 18.68 -14.84
CA ASP A 251 1.24 17.22 -14.81
C ASP A 251 -0.18 16.67 -15.07
N PRO A 252 -0.46 16.22 -16.30
CA PRO A 252 -1.79 15.71 -16.65
C PRO A 252 -2.04 14.29 -16.13
N ASN A 253 -1.02 13.58 -15.64
CA ASN A 253 -1.12 12.16 -15.30
C ASN A 253 -1.32 11.95 -13.80
N HIS A 254 -2.32 12.65 -13.26
CA HIS A 254 -2.82 12.50 -11.89
C HIS A 254 -1.72 12.57 -10.80
N PRO A 255 -1.00 13.70 -10.68
CA PRO A 255 -0.09 13.93 -9.55
C PRO A 255 -0.86 13.84 -8.23
N PHE A 256 -0.20 13.35 -7.19
CA PHE A 256 -0.82 13.21 -5.87
C PHE A 256 0.20 13.46 -4.76
N LEU A 257 -0.29 13.95 -3.62
CA LEU A 257 0.45 13.93 -2.36
C LEU A 257 0.02 12.73 -1.53
N PHE A 258 0.82 12.38 -0.54
CA PHE A 258 0.46 11.36 0.43
C PHE A 258 1.11 11.59 1.80
N THR A 259 0.49 11.01 2.82
CA THR A 259 1.10 10.75 4.12
C THR A 259 1.16 9.24 4.33
N LEU A 260 2.27 8.73 4.86
CA LEU A 260 2.42 7.33 5.29
C LEU A 260 2.31 7.23 6.81
N THR A 261 2.88 8.22 7.51
CA THR A 261 2.70 8.42 8.95
C THR A 261 2.45 9.89 9.24
N ASN A 262 1.71 10.20 10.30
CA ASN A 262 1.32 11.57 10.63
C ASN A 262 1.02 11.73 12.13
N PRO A 263 0.98 12.98 12.65
CA PRO A 263 0.74 13.24 14.08
C PRO A 263 -0.60 12.78 14.63
N HIS A 264 -1.58 12.54 13.75
CA HIS A 264 -2.95 12.24 14.13
C HIS A 264 -3.25 10.73 14.10
N GLY A 265 -2.26 9.89 13.79
CA GLY A 265 -2.45 8.45 13.66
C GLY A 265 -3.40 8.06 12.52
N ILE A 266 -3.63 8.96 11.55
CA ILE A 266 -4.48 8.69 10.39
C ILE A 266 -3.77 7.62 9.54
N PRO A 267 -4.47 6.59 9.03
CA PRO A 267 -3.87 5.63 8.11
C PRO A 267 -3.24 6.30 6.89
N PRO A 268 -2.32 5.62 6.17
CA PRO A 268 -1.73 6.18 4.96
C PRO A 268 -2.80 6.74 4.02
N THR A 269 -2.66 8.00 3.63
CA THR A 269 -3.69 8.75 2.91
C THR A 269 -3.12 9.36 1.63
N LYS A 270 -3.87 9.25 0.53
CA LYS A 270 -3.58 9.87 -0.77
C LYS A 270 -4.44 11.12 -0.96
N TYR A 271 -3.83 12.20 -1.43
CA TYR A 271 -4.50 13.48 -1.73
C TYR A 271 -4.41 13.77 -3.21
N PHE A 272 -5.57 13.93 -3.86
CA PHE A 272 -5.66 14.20 -5.29
C PHE A 272 -5.40 15.67 -5.59
N ASN A 273 -4.65 15.92 -6.66
CA ASN A 273 -4.44 17.26 -7.17
C ASN A 273 -5.74 17.81 -7.81
N LYS A 274 -6.04 19.09 -7.57
CA LYS A 274 -7.18 19.80 -8.18
C LYS A 274 -6.74 20.86 -9.21
N MET A 275 -5.43 21.05 -9.38
CA MET A 275 -4.81 22.06 -10.24
C MET A 275 -3.58 21.47 -10.94
N SER A 276 -3.79 20.73 -12.03
CA SER A 276 -2.71 19.99 -12.71
C SER A 276 -1.67 20.90 -13.32
N THR A 277 -2.06 22.11 -13.73
CA THR A 277 -1.21 23.13 -14.37
C THR A 277 -0.07 23.63 -13.48
N TYR A 278 -0.18 23.42 -12.17
CA TYR A 278 0.80 23.85 -11.16
C TYR A 278 1.16 22.69 -10.23
N ALA A 279 1.36 21.50 -10.79
CA ALA A 279 1.56 20.27 -10.03
C ALA A 279 2.87 20.25 -9.26
N ILE A 280 3.97 20.68 -9.90
CA ILE A 280 5.30 20.81 -9.30
C ILE A 280 5.96 22.14 -9.68
N TYR A 281 6.93 22.59 -8.89
CA TYR A 281 7.74 23.78 -9.16
C TYR A 281 9.22 23.40 -9.29
N THR A 282 9.84 23.67 -10.44
CA THR A 282 11.19 23.17 -10.78
C THR A 282 12.22 24.30 -10.90
N HIS A 283 12.31 25.18 -9.89
CA HIS A 283 13.38 26.18 -9.84
C HIS A 283 14.67 25.58 -9.26
N LYS A 284 15.83 25.86 -9.87
CA LYS A 284 17.15 25.29 -9.47
C LYS A 284 17.56 25.47 -8.00
N SER A 285 16.98 26.45 -7.34
CA SER A 285 17.22 26.78 -5.92
C SER A 285 16.22 26.14 -4.96
N TYR A 286 15.35 25.24 -5.46
CA TYR A 286 14.30 24.56 -4.72
C TYR A 286 14.59 23.05 -4.76
N GLY A 287 14.31 22.36 -3.66
CA GLY A 287 14.23 20.91 -3.66
C GLY A 287 12.89 20.43 -4.23
N PRO A 288 12.47 19.19 -3.92
CA PRO A 288 11.12 18.71 -4.25
C PRO A 288 10.05 19.70 -3.79
N THR A 289 9.24 20.19 -4.73
CA THR A 289 8.19 21.18 -4.47
C THR A 289 6.93 20.83 -5.25
N PHE A 290 5.81 20.70 -4.55
CA PHE A 290 4.52 20.29 -5.10
C PHE A 290 3.45 21.34 -4.84
N GLY A 291 2.59 21.59 -5.84
CA GLY A 291 1.45 22.51 -5.77
C GLY A 291 1.79 23.99 -5.98
N ALA A 292 0.83 24.75 -6.48
CA ALA A 292 0.92 26.19 -6.76
C ALA A 292 1.16 27.05 -5.51
N GLY A 293 0.74 26.56 -4.34
CA GLY A 293 0.96 27.22 -3.05
C GLY A 293 2.20 26.73 -2.34
N HIS A 294 2.99 25.87 -2.98
CA HIS A 294 4.03 25.07 -2.32
C HIS A 294 3.44 24.22 -1.18
N ASP A 295 2.39 23.45 -1.50
CA ASP A 295 1.72 22.53 -0.57
C ASP A 295 2.73 21.66 0.18
N ILE A 296 3.78 21.23 -0.53
CA ILE A 296 5.04 20.76 0.07
C ILE A 296 6.18 21.53 -0.59
N TYR A 297 7.06 22.13 0.23
CA TYR A 297 8.32 22.73 -0.23
C TYR A 297 9.49 22.26 0.63
N ILE A 298 10.53 21.79 -0.05
CA ILE A 298 11.82 21.45 0.55
C ILE A 298 12.86 22.51 0.19
N CYS A 299 13.40 23.16 1.22
CA CYS A 299 14.44 24.16 1.07
C CYS A 299 15.84 23.55 0.88
N ASN A 300 16.79 24.36 0.42
CA ASN A 300 18.21 23.97 0.34
C ASN A 300 18.77 23.66 1.74
N ASN A 301 19.53 22.57 1.87
CA ASN A 301 20.14 22.13 3.12
C ASN A 301 19.11 21.94 4.25
N SER A 302 17.97 21.33 3.92
CA SER A 302 16.80 21.16 4.80
C SER A 302 17.04 20.33 6.06
N ASN A 303 18.20 19.69 6.20
CA ASN A 303 18.64 18.98 7.40
C ASN A 303 19.16 19.91 8.51
N ILE A 304 19.63 21.11 8.18
CA ILE A 304 20.25 22.03 9.17
C ILE A 304 19.39 23.25 9.45
N ASN A 305 18.49 23.65 8.54
CA ASN A 305 17.63 24.82 8.68
C ASN A 305 16.14 24.46 8.54
N LYS A 306 15.28 25.24 9.19
CA LYS A 306 13.83 24.99 9.29
C LYS A 306 13.02 25.81 8.27
N ASN A 307 13.52 25.95 7.04
CA ASN A 307 12.87 26.76 6.00
C ASN A 307 12.00 25.92 5.03
N SER A 308 11.98 24.59 5.16
CA SER A 308 11.00 23.76 4.43
C SER A 308 9.61 23.99 5.01
N SER A 309 8.57 23.95 4.16
CA SER A 309 7.21 24.31 4.57
C SER A 309 6.11 23.43 3.97
N ILE A 310 4.99 23.35 4.69
CA ILE A 310 3.73 22.73 4.24
C ILE A 310 2.65 23.82 4.16
N ASN A 311 2.18 24.11 2.95
CA ASN A 311 1.09 25.05 2.68
C ASN A 311 -0.19 24.36 2.15
N PHE A 312 -0.28 23.04 2.32
CA PHE A 312 -1.48 22.27 2.02
C PHE A 312 -2.69 22.82 2.80
N PRO A 313 -3.92 22.87 2.22
CA PRO A 313 -4.37 22.24 0.97
C PRO A 313 -4.64 23.22 -0.20
N HIS A 314 -3.62 23.97 -0.63
CA HIS A 314 -3.78 24.93 -1.72
C HIS A 314 -4.12 24.26 -3.06
N SER A 315 -3.31 23.31 -3.52
CA SER A 315 -3.46 22.66 -4.84
C SER A 315 -3.96 21.21 -4.79
N TYR A 316 -4.19 20.67 -3.60
CA TYR A 316 -4.70 19.32 -3.39
C TYR A 316 -5.99 19.34 -2.56
N PHE A 317 -6.80 18.29 -2.65
CA PHE A 317 -7.99 18.13 -1.82
C PHE A 317 -7.63 17.62 -0.44
N ASP A 318 -8.14 18.28 0.60
CA ASP A 318 -8.06 17.79 1.98
C ASP A 318 -9.21 16.84 2.27
N THR A 319 -8.89 15.57 2.48
CA THR A 319 -9.85 14.52 2.84
C THR A 319 -9.84 14.20 4.34
N THR A 320 -8.93 14.81 5.12
CA THR A 320 -8.77 14.58 6.55
C THR A 320 -9.27 15.74 7.41
N ASN A 321 -9.54 16.90 6.79
CA ASN A 321 -9.89 18.15 7.47
C ASN A 321 -8.82 18.64 8.47
N GLN A 322 -7.57 18.20 8.29
CA GLN A 322 -6.45 18.56 9.17
C GLN A 322 -5.52 19.60 8.52
N GLY A 323 -5.70 19.90 7.22
CA GLY A 323 -4.88 20.84 6.47
C GLY A 323 -3.38 20.51 6.59
N SER A 324 -2.55 21.55 6.70
CA SER A 324 -1.10 21.41 6.81
C SER A 324 -0.64 20.54 7.99
N ASN A 325 -1.47 20.45 9.05
CA ASN A 325 -1.10 19.72 10.26
C ASN A 325 -1.06 18.20 10.03
N THR A 326 -1.72 17.70 8.98
CA THR A 326 -1.67 16.28 8.60
C THR A 326 -0.28 15.77 8.29
N PHE A 327 0.67 16.62 7.91
CA PHE A 327 1.99 16.17 7.47
C PHE A 327 2.98 16.07 8.63
N THR A 328 3.23 17.19 9.31
CA THR A 328 4.24 17.26 10.38
C THR A 328 3.72 17.83 11.70
N GLY A 329 2.44 18.25 11.73
CA GLY A 329 1.85 19.04 12.82
C GLY A 329 2.31 20.50 12.85
N ASN A 330 3.28 20.88 12.02
CA ASN A 330 3.83 22.22 11.93
C ASN A 330 3.91 22.68 10.48
N LYS A 331 3.81 23.99 10.24
CA LYS A 331 4.00 24.55 8.91
C LYS A 331 5.45 24.47 8.45
N ALA A 332 6.42 24.72 9.32
CA ALA A 332 7.84 24.69 9.01
C ALA A 332 8.52 23.49 9.68
N PHE A 333 9.48 22.87 9.00
CA PHE A 333 10.15 21.65 9.48
C PHE A 333 11.57 21.49 8.90
N ARG A 334 12.36 20.62 9.54
CA ARG A 334 13.62 20.10 8.99
C ARG A 334 13.42 18.68 8.46
N THR A 335 14.24 18.24 7.53
CA THR A 335 14.21 16.87 6.99
C THR A 335 15.30 16.01 7.61
N ARG A 336 14.96 14.79 8.04
CA ARG A 336 15.96 13.78 8.43
C ARG A 336 16.62 13.15 7.20
N ASP A 337 15.81 12.83 6.19
CA ASP A 337 16.25 12.29 4.92
C ASP A 337 15.17 12.53 3.85
N ILE A 338 15.57 12.42 2.59
CA ILE A 338 14.71 12.50 1.42
C ILE A 338 15.14 11.41 0.46
N GLU A 339 14.21 10.58 0.03
CA GLU A 339 14.45 9.55 -0.96
C GLU A 339 13.56 9.77 -2.17
N VAL A 340 14.12 9.72 -3.38
CA VAL A 340 13.35 9.82 -4.62
C VAL A 340 13.57 8.54 -5.40
N TYR A 341 12.46 7.95 -5.84
CA TYR A 341 12.46 6.73 -6.61
C TYR A 341 11.85 6.96 -7.97
N GLN A 342 12.48 6.41 -9.01
CA GLN A 342 11.98 6.42 -10.38
C GLN A 342 11.33 5.09 -10.70
N LEU A 343 10.23 5.11 -11.44
CA LEU A 343 9.61 3.90 -11.94
C LEU A 343 10.55 3.17 -12.91
N VAL A 344 10.78 1.88 -12.68
CA VAL A 344 11.52 1.03 -13.63
C VAL A 344 10.59 0.71 -14.80
N GLN A 345 10.95 1.15 -16.00
CA GLN A 345 10.25 0.73 -17.21
C GLN A 345 10.66 -0.70 -17.53
N MET A 346 9.69 -1.61 -17.60
CA MET A 346 9.88 -2.99 -18.06
C MET A 346 9.77 -3.09 -19.58
#